data_AF-A0A521GTI1-F1
#
_entry.id   AF-A0A521GTI1-F1
#
_cell.length_a   1.000
_cell.length_b   1.000
_cell.length_c   1.000
_cell.angle_alpha   90.00
_cell.angle_beta   90.00
_cell.angle_gamma   90.00
#
_symmetry.space_group_name_H-M   'P 1'
#
loop_
_entity.id
_entity.type
_entity.pdbx_description
1 polymer ?
#
loop_
_entity_poly.entity_id
_entity_poly.type
_entity_poly.pdbx_seq_one_letter_code
_entity_poly.pdbx_strand_id
1 'polypeptide(L)'
;MSFSPQVLAVQAYSFRRRMLSWKALPALMVALVPTFMALVFRFFAPHEQGGTPTPYRMYGEILAPMCLYFVLPFLSMLVMLPILGELYEKGAIAYLLTRPAPRWVPLLGLYSGGLLALLPLAVLCATLPALILSPISGGVELRFWLQRVVFLSLVLWIGAAPYGALCLFLGVWSRKAVLWALALLIGWGSIAGSITGPLRALSPHRYLFGLLRNWLDLSNTLGQFSVPDPDPPGTLLSLLVLAGYVLAFLVLAYQAIRTRDVL
;
A
#
# COMPACT_ATOMS: atom_id res chain seq x y z
N MET A 1 -3.50 12.18 21.53
CA MET A 1 -4.84 11.56 21.54
C MET A 1 -4.69 10.12 22.01
N SER A 2 -5.08 9.81 23.25
CA SER A 2 -5.10 8.42 23.73
C SER A 2 -6.31 7.70 23.12
N PHE A 3 -6.08 6.68 22.30
CA PHE A 3 -7.16 5.83 21.79
C PHE A 3 -7.88 5.15 22.96
N SER A 4 -9.19 4.92 22.81
CA SER A 4 -9.94 4.16 23.81
C SER A 4 -9.36 2.73 23.89
N PRO A 5 -9.35 2.10 25.08
CA PRO A 5 -8.79 0.75 25.25
C PRO A 5 -9.44 -0.29 24.34
N GLN A 6 -10.67 -0.04 23.91
CA GLN A 6 -11.40 -0.87 22.96
C GLN A 6 -10.77 -0.84 21.55
N VAL A 7 -10.35 0.34 21.07
CA VAL A 7 -9.68 0.47 19.76
C VAL A 7 -8.35 -0.31 19.80
N LEU A 8 -7.57 -0.16 20.86
CA LEU A 8 -6.29 -0.83 21.03
C LEU A 8 -6.44 -2.37 21.08
N ALA A 9 -7.47 -2.88 21.73
CA ALA A 9 -7.74 -4.31 21.79
C ALA A 9 -8.06 -4.90 20.39
N VAL A 10 -8.91 -4.22 19.61
CA VAL A 10 -9.24 -4.65 18.24
C VAL A 10 -8.02 -4.51 17.31
N GLN A 11 -7.24 -3.45 17.48
CA GLN A 11 -6.00 -3.23 16.75
C GLN A 11 -4.98 -4.36 16.98
N ALA A 12 -4.73 -4.70 18.26
CA ALA A 12 -3.81 -5.77 18.64
C ALA A 12 -4.28 -7.13 18.11
N TYR A 13 -5.59 -7.40 18.15
CA TYR A 13 -6.19 -8.59 17.57
C TYR A 13 -5.91 -8.69 16.06
N SER A 14 -6.23 -7.64 15.30
CA SER A 14 -6.02 -7.60 13.85
C SER A 14 -4.55 -7.75 13.47
N PHE A 15 -3.66 -7.06 14.19
CA PHE A 15 -2.22 -7.14 13.97
C PHE A 15 -1.66 -8.54 14.22
N ARG A 16 -1.90 -9.09 15.42
CA ARG A 16 -1.36 -10.41 15.81
C ARG A 16 -1.87 -11.50 14.89
N ARG A 17 -3.16 -11.44 14.55
CA ARG A 17 -3.78 -12.43 13.67
C ARG A 17 -3.24 -12.38 12.25
N ARG A 18 -2.90 -11.19 11.76
CA ARG A 18 -2.30 -11.06 10.43
C ARG A 18 -0.83 -11.48 10.39
N MET A 19 -0.05 -11.13 11.42
CA MET A 19 1.39 -11.43 11.43
C MET A 19 1.73 -12.86 11.80
N LEU A 20 1.01 -13.47 12.77
CA LEU A 20 1.36 -14.80 13.30
C LEU A 20 0.61 -15.95 12.61
N SER A 21 -0.12 -15.68 11.55
CA SER A 21 -0.92 -16.69 10.86
C SER A 21 -0.31 -17.07 9.51
N TRP A 22 -0.41 -18.35 9.15
CA TRP A 22 -0.20 -18.86 7.79
C TRP A 22 -1.01 -18.09 6.73
N LYS A 23 -2.08 -17.41 7.13
CA LYS A 23 -2.89 -16.57 6.26
C LYS A 23 -2.15 -15.32 5.77
N ALA A 24 -0.99 -14.99 6.34
CA ALA A 24 -0.10 -13.92 5.86
C ALA A 24 0.58 -14.27 4.53
N LEU A 25 0.70 -15.56 4.19
CA LEU A 25 1.50 -16.05 3.07
C LEU A 25 1.18 -15.37 1.73
N PRO A 26 -0.09 -15.15 1.32
CA PRO A 26 -0.37 -14.48 0.06
C PRO A 26 0.17 -13.03 0.03
N ALA A 27 0.06 -12.30 1.14
CA ALA A 27 0.60 -10.94 1.21
C ALA A 27 2.14 -10.96 1.22
N LEU A 28 2.74 -11.94 1.89
CA LEU A 28 4.19 -12.13 1.87
C LEU A 28 4.69 -12.44 0.45
N MET A 29 4.02 -13.32 -0.29
CA MET A 29 4.35 -13.63 -1.68
C MET A 29 4.32 -12.39 -2.56
N VAL A 30 3.30 -11.54 -2.41
CA VAL A 30 3.19 -10.27 -3.14
C VAL A 30 4.30 -9.29 -2.73
N ALA A 31 4.64 -9.19 -1.44
CA ALA A 31 5.75 -8.36 -0.96
C ALA A 31 7.12 -8.81 -1.49
N LEU A 32 7.27 -10.09 -1.86
CA LEU A 32 8.50 -10.65 -2.42
C LEU A 32 8.63 -10.48 -3.94
N VAL A 33 7.61 -9.99 -4.63
CA VAL A 33 7.67 -9.80 -6.09
C VAL A 33 8.80 -8.85 -6.51
N PRO A 34 9.03 -7.68 -5.86
CA PRO A 34 10.15 -6.80 -6.20
C PRO A 34 11.50 -7.45 -5.89
N THR A 35 11.56 -8.29 -4.85
CA THR A 35 12.75 -9.06 -4.49
C THR A 35 13.10 -10.05 -5.60
N PHE A 36 12.10 -10.77 -6.10
CA PHE A 36 12.27 -11.66 -7.25
C PHE A 36 12.74 -10.90 -8.49
N MET A 37 12.15 -9.74 -8.78
CA MET A 37 12.58 -8.90 -9.90
C MET A 37 14.02 -8.40 -9.73
N ALA A 38 14.43 -8.03 -8.51
CA ALA A 38 15.82 -7.66 -8.21
C ALA A 38 16.81 -8.83 -8.40
N LEU A 39 16.41 -10.07 -8.06
CA LEU A 39 17.20 -11.26 -8.36
C LEU A 39 17.36 -11.44 -9.88
N VAL A 40 16.27 -11.30 -10.64
CA VAL A 40 16.32 -11.37 -12.10
C VAL A 40 17.29 -10.33 -12.65
N PHE A 41 17.22 -9.08 -12.21
CA PHE A 41 18.17 -8.05 -12.65
C PHE A 41 19.62 -8.38 -12.25
N ARG A 42 19.84 -8.89 -11.05
CA ARG A 42 21.20 -9.26 -10.62
C ARG A 42 21.84 -10.36 -11.47
N PHE A 43 21.06 -11.35 -11.91
CA PHE A 43 21.59 -12.51 -12.66
C PHE A 43 21.54 -12.34 -14.17
N PHE A 44 20.55 -11.61 -14.70
CA PHE A 44 20.28 -11.52 -16.14
C PHE A 44 20.53 -10.14 -16.75
N ALA A 45 20.79 -9.09 -15.95
CA ALA A 45 21.13 -7.80 -16.55
C ALA A 45 22.51 -7.87 -17.21
N PRO A 46 22.64 -7.50 -18.50
CA PRO A 46 23.92 -7.43 -19.18
C PRO A 46 24.88 -6.54 -18.38
N HIS A 47 26.06 -7.04 -18.04
CA HIS A 47 27.13 -6.25 -17.44
C HIS A 47 27.82 -5.40 -18.52
N GLU A 48 27.05 -4.67 -19.33
CA GLU A 48 27.62 -3.87 -20.40
C GLU A 48 28.21 -2.56 -19.85
N GLN A 49 29.52 -2.47 -20.04
CA GLN A 49 30.35 -1.29 -19.87
C GLN A 49 29.86 -0.19 -20.84
N GLY A 50 29.07 0.77 -20.37
CA GLY A 50 28.89 2.03 -21.09
C GLY A 50 27.50 2.67 -21.11
N GLY A 51 26.45 2.01 -20.63
CA GLY A 51 25.10 2.61 -20.70
C GLY A 51 24.00 1.95 -19.86
N THR A 52 24.32 0.95 -19.05
CA THR A 52 23.32 0.30 -18.18
C THR A 52 22.97 1.22 -16.99
N PRO A 53 21.68 1.40 -16.66
CA PRO A 53 21.32 2.17 -15.47
C PRO A 53 21.94 1.48 -14.25
N THR A 54 22.64 2.25 -13.40
CA THR A 54 23.27 1.70 -12.20
C THR A 54 22.21 0.93 -11.37
N PRO A 55 22.57 -0.18 -10.68
CA PRO A 55 21.62 -0.93 -9.85
C PRO A 55 20.84 -0.04 -8.87
N TYR A 56 21.48 1.05 -8.42
CA TYR A 56 20.86 2.12 -7.65
C TYR A 56 19.72 2.82 -8.40
N ARG A 57 19.90 3.21 -9.67
CA ARG A 57 18.85 3.78 -10.53
C ARG A 57 17.75 2.76 -10.81
N MET A 58 18.07 1.50 -11.13
CA MET A 58 17.08 0.45 -11.36
C MET A 58 16.13 0.27 -10.17
N TYR A 59 16.65 0.34 -8.94
CA TYR A 59 15.85 0.30 -7.73
C TYR A 59 14.82 1.44 -7.68
N GLY A 60 15.24 2.67 -8.00
CA GLY A 60 14.38 3.85 -7.95
C GLY A 60 13.42 3.98 -9.13
N GLU A 61 13.84 3.63 -10.33
CA GLU A 61 13.10 3.91 -11.57
C GLU A 61 12.21 2.75 -12.01
N ILE A 62 12.51 1.51 -11.58
CA ILE A 62 11.76 0.31 -11.97
C ILE A 62 11.09 -0.31 -10.74
N LEU A 63 11.88 -0.66 -9.72
CA LEU A 63 11.35 -1.41 -8.57
C LEU A 63 10.43 -0.54 -7.71
N ALA A 64 10.79 0.70 -7.39
CA ALA A 64 9.96 1.55 -6.57
C ALA A 64 8.57 1.86 -7.19
N PRO A 65 8.45 2.23 -8.48
CA PRO A 65 7.16 2.34 -9.15
C PRO A 65 6.41 1.00 -9.19
N MET A 66 7.08 -0.11 -9.45
CA MET A 66 6.46 -1.44 -9.39
C MET A 66 5.86 -1.74 -8.00
N CYS A 67 6.57 -1.38 -6.93
CA CYS A 67 6.05 -1.51 -5.57
C CYS A 67 4.78 -0.68 -5.37
N LEU A 68 4.73 0.52 -5.95
CA LEU A 68 3.63 1.46 -5.82
C LEU A 68 2.41 1.05 -6.66
N TYR A 69 2.60 0.72 -7.94
CA TYR A 69 1.51 0.42 -8.89
C TYR A 69 0.94 -1.00 -8.74
N PHE A 70 1.78 -1.96 -8.36
CA PHE A 70 1.39 -3.36 -8.29
C PHE A 70 1.34 -3.86 -6.85
N VAL A 71 2.46 -3.82 -6.13
CA VAL A 71 2.54 -4.48 -4.82
C VAL A 71 1.62 -3.83 -3.80
N LEU A 72 1.57 -2.51 -3.74
CA LEU A 72 0.84 -1.76 -2.72
C LEU A 72 -0.70 -1.99 -2.76
N PRO A 73 -1.39 -1.91 -3.92
CA PRO A 73 -2.81 -2.22 -4.00
C PRO A 73 -3.13 -3.66 -3.57
N PHE A 74 -2.34 -4.63 -4.05
CA PHE A 74 -2.54 -6.04 -3.71
C PHE A 74 -2.23 -6.34 -2.24
N LEU A 75 -1.17 -5.76 -1.68
CA LEU A 75 -0.87 -5.87 -0.25
C LEU A 75 -2.02 -5.34 0.60
N SER A 76 -2.53 -4.16 0.26
CA SER A 76 -3.65 -3.55 0.98
C SER A 76 -4.90 -4.44 0.93
N MET A 77 -5.21 -5.00 -0.24
CA MET A 77 -6.32 -5.94 -0.43
C MET A 77 -6.16 -7.21 0.40
N LEU A 78 -5.00 -7.86 0.29
CA LEU A 78 -4.70 -9.15 0.92
C LEU A 78 -4.54 -9.05 2.43
N VAL A 79 -4.23 -7.87 2.97
CA VAL A 79 -4.17 -7.63 4.40
C VAL A 79 -5.54 -7.23 4.96
N MET A 80 -6.22 -6.26 4.35
CA MET A 80 -7.42 -5.66 4.94
C MET A 80 -8.68 -6.50 4.76
N LEU A 81 -8.92 -7.08 3.58
CA LEU A 81 -10.17 -7.80 3.33
C LEU A 81 -10.33 -9.07 4.19
N PRO A 82 -9.29 -9.92 4.37
CA PRO A 82 -9.44 -11.11 5.18
C PRO A 82 -9.73 -10.81 6.66
N ILE A 83 -9.25 -9.69 7.20
CA ILE A 83 -9.55 -9.28 8.58
C ILE A 83 -11.08 -9.20 8.79
N LEU A 84 -11.78 -8.59 7.84
CA LEU A 84 -13.22 -8.44 7.90
C LEU A 84 -13.95 -9.71 7.45
N GLY A 85 -13.46 -10.41 6.43
CA GLY A 85 -14.00 -11.69 5.97
C GLY A 85 -14.09 -12.72 7.09
N GLU A 86 -13.03 -12.85 7.91
CA GLU A 86 -13.03 -13.76 9.06
C GLU A 86 -14.05 -13.37 10.14
N LEU A 87 -14.32 -12.07 10.32
CA LEU A 87 -15.32 -11.61 11.28
C LEU A 87 -16.73 -11.94 10.80
N TYR A 88 -16.98 -11.90 9.49
CA TYR A 88 -18.24 -12.34 8.90
C TYR A 88 -18.41 -13.85 9.01
N GLU A 89 -17.41 -14.64 8.61
CA GLU A 89 -17.46 -16.11 8.65
C GLU A 89 -17.69 -16.66 10.06
N LYS A 90 -17.11 -16.01 11.08
CA LYS A 90 -17.25 -16.44 12.48
C LYS A 90 -18.50 -15.89 13.17
N GLY A 91 -19.32 -15.09 12.49
CA GLY A 91 -20.44 -14.35 13.10
C GLY A 91 -20.00 -13.31 14.15
N ALA A 92 -18.69 -13.07 14.30
CA ALA A 92 -18.12 -12.15 15.27
C ALA A 92 -18.47 -10.68 14.98
N ILE A 93 -18.77 -10.35 13.72
CA ILE A 93 -19.19 -9.01 13.33
C ILE A 93 -20.50 -8.60 14.01
N ALA A 94 -21.44 -9.52 14.22
CA ALA A 94 -22.71 -9.23 14.88
C ALA A 94 -22.47 -8.84 16.35
N TYR A 95 -21.60 -9.58 17.04
CA TYR A 95 -21.18 -9.25 18.40
C TYR A 95 -20.50 -7.89 18.53
N LEU A 96 -19.72 -7.47 17.51
CA LEU A 96 -19.10 -6.15 17.48
C LEU A 96 -20.14 -5.04 17.27
N LEU A 97 -21.25 -5.33 16.58
CA LEU A 97 -22.28 -4.37 16.20
C LEU A 97 -23.43 -4.25 17.21
N THR A 98 -23.66 -5.27 18.04
CA THR A 98 -24.67 -5.26 19.11
C THR A 98 -24.16 -4.70 20.43
N ARG A 99 -22.85 -4.52 20.60
CA ARG A 99 -22.29 -3.89 21.79
C ARG A 99 -22.74 -2.42 21.93
N PRO A 100 -22.88 -1.90 23.16
CA PRO A 100 -23.19 -0.49 23.43
C PRO A 100 -21.99 0.45 23.18
N ALA A 101 -21.15 0.12 22.19
CA ALA A 101 -20.04 0.94 21.73
C ALA A 101 -20.41 1.52 20.37
N PRO A 102 -19.99 2.76 20.06
CA PRO A 102 -20.32 3.34 18.77
C PRO A 102 -19.60 2.57 17.65
N ARG A 103 -20.33 2.30 16.55
CA ARG A 103 -19.88 1.42 15.45
C ARG A 103 -18.57 1.86 14.76
N TRP A 104 -18.13 3.10 14.95
CA TRP A 104 -16.84 3.60 14.44
C TRP A 104 -15.63 3.02 15.19
N VAL A 105 -15.77 2.64 16.46
CA VAL A 105 -14.69 2.11 17.30
C VAL A 105 -14.09 0.82 16.73
N PRO A 106 -14.87 -0.24 16.44
CA PRO A 106 -14.32 -1.45 15.85
C PRO A 106 -13.73 -1.18 14.47
N LEU A 107 -14.36 -0.34 13.64
CA LEU A 107 -13.83 0.02 12.31
C LEU A 107 -12.43 0.66 12.39
N LEU A 108 -12.22 1.63 13.29
CA LEU A 108 -10.91 2.23 13.50
C LEU A 108 -9.88 1.23 14.03
N GLY A 109 -10.29 0.32 14.91
CA GLY A 109 -9.42 -0.76 15.40
C GLY A 109 -8.98 -1.71 14.29
N LEU A 110 -9.91 -2.13 13.42
CA LEU A 110 -9.61 -3.00 12.28
C LEU A 110 -8.68 -2.31 11.29
N TYR A 111 -8.97 -1.05 10.95
CA TYR A 111 -8.16 -0.24 10.06
C TYR A 111 -6.73 -0.05 10.60
N SER A 112 -6.60 0.43 11.82
CA SER A 112 -5.29 0.70 12.43
C SER A 112 -4.48 -0.58 12.64
N GLY A 113 -5.13 -1.70 13.00
CA GLY A 113 -4.45 -2.99 13.14
C GLY A 113 -3.97 -3.55 11.81
N GLY A 114 -4.78 -3.40 10.75
CA GLY A 114 -4.38 -3.75 9.38
C GLY A 114 -3.23 -2.88 8.87
N LEU A 115 -3.24 -1.57 9.14
CA LEU A 115 -2.14 -0.68 8.77
C LEU A 115 -0.83 -1.00 9.48
N LEU A 116 -0.89 -1.33 10.77
CA LEU A 116 0.30 -1.78 11.50
C LEU A 116 0.83 -3.10 10.91
N ALA A 117 -0.06 -3.99 10.45
CA ALA A 117 0.36 -5.22 9.79
C ALA A 117 0.95 -4.98 8.39
N LEU A 118 0.61 -3.87 7.73
CA LEU A 118 1.20 -3.51 6.45
C LEU A 118 2.63 -2.95 6.58
N LEU A 119 2.97 -2.36 7.74
CA LEU A 119 4.28 -1.73 7.97
C LEU A 119 5.47 -2.69 7.75
N PRO A 120 5.58 -3.86 8.41
CA PRO A 120 6.72 -4.76 8.18
C PRO A 120 6.74 -5.33 6.77
N LEU A 121 5.60 -5.48 6.09
CA LEU A 121 5.55 -5.90 4.69
C LEU A 121 6.06 -4.80 3.75
N ALA A 122 5.74 -3.54 4.01
CA ALA A 122 6.27 -2.39 3.27
C ALA A 122 7.79 -2.27 3.46
N VAL A 123 8.27 -2.42 4.69
CA VAL A 123 9.70 -2.44 4.99
C VAL A 123 10.39 -3.59 4.26
N LEU A 124 9.86 -4.82 4.34
CA LEU A 124 10.41 -5.99 3.68
C LEU A 124 10.46 -5.84 2.15
N CYS A 125 9.39 -5.30 1.58
CA CYS A 125 9.26 -5.00 0.15
C CYS A 125 10.34 -4.00 -0.33
N ALA A 126 10.72 -3.03 0.50
CA ALA A 126 11.75 -2.06 0.17
C ALA A 126 13.19 -2.54 0.46
N THR A 127 13.39 -3.27 1.57
CA THR A 127 14.73 -3.66 2.06
C THR A 127 15.34 -4.79 1.25
N LEU A 128 14.59 -5.85 0.97
CA LEU A 128 15.14 -7.04 0.32
C LEU A 128 15.68 -6.76 -1.10
N PRO A 129 14.98 -6.01 -1.98
CA PRO A 129 15.54 -5.68 -3.28
C PRO A 129 16.80 -4.81 -3.16
N ALA A 130 16.85 -3.89 -2.19
CA ALA A 130 18.03 -3.07 -1.94
C ALA A 130 19.23 -3.91 -1.47
N LEU A 131 19.01 -4.89 -0.60
CA LEU A 131 20.07 -5.82 -0.14
C LEU A 131 20.62 -6.69 -1.27
N ILE A 132 19.80 -7.03 -2.27
CA ILE A 132 20.23 -7.83 -3.43
C ILE A 132 21.08 -6.98 -4.38
N LEU A 133 20.70 -5.72 -4.60
CA LEU A 133 21.31 -4.83 -5.60
C LEU A 133 22.46 -3.99 -5.06
N SER A 134 22.55 -3.73 -3.75
CA SER A 134 23.60 -2.90 -3.18
C SER A 134 25.02 -3.43 -3.40
N PRO A 135 25.33 -4.75 -3.34
CA PRO A 135 26.69 -5.25 -3.51
C PRO A 135 27.24 -5.07 -4.93
N ILE A 136 26.36 -4.99 -5.93
CA ILE A 136 26.72 -4.83 -7.35
C ILE A 136 26.71 -3.36 -7.78
N SER A 137 26.41 -2.42 -6.88
CA SER A 137 26.21 -1.01 -7.21
C SER A 137 27.49 -0.18 -7.39
N GLY A 138 28.67 -0.80 -7.31
CA GLY A 138 29.93 -0.24 -7.83
C GLY A 138 30.35 1.11 -7.23
N GLY A 139 30.15 1.33 -5.93
CA GLY A 139 30.66 2.52 -5.23
C GLY A 139 29.60 3.48 -4.67
N VAL A 140 28.31 3.15 -4.75
CA VAL A 140 27.26 3.92 -4.05
C VAL A 140 27.35 3.68 -2.55
N GLU A 141 27.46 4.76 -1.77
CA GLU A 141 27.52 4.66 -0.30
C GLU A 141 26.26 4.00 0.28
N LEU A 142 26.46 3.21 1.34
CA LEU A 142 25.37 2.55 2.08
C LEU A 142 24.31 3.55 2.58
N ARG A 143 24.72 4.78 2.91
CA ARG A 143 23.80 5.84 3.36
C ARG A 143 22.71 6.14 2.34
N PHE A 144 23.04 6.20 1.05
CA PHE A 144 22.08 6.48 -0.01
C PHE A 144 21.08 5.33 -0.21
N TRP A 145 21.54 4.08 -0.04
CA TRP A 145 20.68 2.90 -0.06
C TRP A 145 19.70 2.92 1.11
N LEU A 146 20.19 3.16 2.33
CA LEU A 146 19.35 3.24 3.53
C LEU A 146 18.29 4.35 3.40
N GLN A 147 18.69 5.52 2.89
CA GLN A 147 17.77 6.63 2.65
C GLN A 147 16.64 6.24 1.67
N ARG A 148 16.97 5.60 0.54
CA ARG A 148 15.96 5.14 -0.43
C ARG A 148 15.03 4.08 0.15
N VAL A 149 15.57 3.13 0.91
CA VAL A 149 14.78 2.09 1.58
C VAL A 149 13.80 2.70 2.57
N VAL A 150 14.25 3.63 3.40
CA VAL A 150 13.39 4.33 4.38
C VAL A 150 12.30 5.10 3.67
N PHE A 151 12.64 5.89 2.65
CA PHE A 151 11.64 6.68 1.92
C PHE A 151 10.65 5.83 1.15
N LEU A 152 11.09 4.77 0.47
CA LEU A 152 10.17 3.85 -0.21
C LEU A 152 9.24 3.17 0.81
N SER A 153 9.77 2.72 1.93
CA SER A 153 8.98 2.10 3.01
C SER A 153 7.91 3.07 3.54
N LEU A 154 8.27 4.33 3.75
CA LEU A 154 7.34 5.37 4.19
C LEU A 154 6.28 5.68 3.13
N VAL A 155 6.66 5.80 1.85
CA VAL A 155 5.71 6.03 0.74
C VAL A 155 4.73 4.87 0.63
N LEU A 156 5.20 3.63 0.71
CA LEU A 156 4.34 2.44 0.71
C LEU A 156 3.40 2.42 1.91
N TRP A 157 3.90 2.76 3.11
CA TRP A 157 3.07 2.81 4.30
C TRP A 157 2.01 3.93 4.25
N ILE A 158 2.38 5.12 3.78
CA ILE A 158 1.46 6.25 3.53
C ILE A 158 0.41 5.86 2.47
N GLY A 159 0.83 5.21 1.39
CA GLY A 159 -0.09 4.73 0.35
C GLY A 159 -1.00 3.61 0.81
N ALA A 160 -0.58 2.81 1.79
CA ALA A 160 -1.40 1.74 2.34
C ALA A 160 -2.59 2.29 3.14
N ALA A 161 -2.52 3.53 3.62
CA ALA A 161 -3.61 4.21 4.32
C ALA A 161 -4.89 4.35 3.45
N PRO A 162 -4.89 5.07 2.31
CA PRO A 162 -6.08 5.24 1.49
C PRO A 162 -6.55 3.91 0.88
N TYR A 163 -5.64 3.04 0.43
CA TYR A 163 -6.02 1.72 -0.10
C TYR A 163 -6.59 0.81 0.97
N GLY A 164 -6.05 0.86 2.18
CA GLY A 164 -6.56 0.10 3.30
C GLY A 164 -7.95 0.57 3.73
N ALA A 165 -8.19 1.88 3.72
CA ALA A 165 -9.50 2.47 4.00
C ALA A 165 -10.53 2.09 2.92
N LEU A 166 -10.12 2.14 1.64
CA LEU A 166 -10.95 1.67 0.53
C LEU A 166 -11.31 0.19 0.67
N CYS A 167 -10.33 -0.68 0.98
CA CYS A 167 -10.58 -2.10 1.19
C CYS A 167 -11.54 -2.34 2.37
N LEU A 168 -11.38 -1.60 3.46
CA LEU A 168 -12.30 -1.67 4.59
C LEU A 168 -13.72 -1.27 4.19
N PHE A 169 -13.88 -0.15 3.47
CA PHE A 169 -15.17 0.26 2.93
C PHE A 169 -15.80 -0.82 2.05
N LEU A 170 -15.06 -1.37 1.08
CA LEU A 170 -15.56 -2.41 0.19
C LEU A 170 -15.92 -3.69 0.93
N GLY A 171 -15.13 -4.06 1.95
CA GLY A 171 -15.40 -5.18 2.84
C GLY A 171 -16.70 -5.01 3.62
N VAL A 172 -16.99 -3.81 4.10
CA VAL A 172 -18.22 -3.51 4.83
C VAL A 172 -19.41 -3.39 3.90
N TRP A 173 -19.21 -2.81 2.71
CA TRP A 173 -20.30 -2.51 1.79
C TRP A 173 -20.78 -3.75 1.02
N SER A 174 -19.86 -4.56 0.48
CA SER A 174 -20.19 -5.65 -0.44
C SER A 174 -19.96 -7.04 0.13
N ARG A 175 -20.78 -8.03 -0.28
CA ARG A 175 -20.52 -9.46 0.01
C ARG A 175 -19.41 -10.03 -0.87
N LYS A 176 -19.18 -9.43 -2.05
CA LYS A 176 -18.12 -9.81 -3.01
C LYS A 176 -16.99 -8.79 -2.99
N ALA A 177 -16.57 -8.38 -1.80
CA ALA A 177 -15.59 -7.30 -1.60
C ALA A 177 -14.28 -7.52 -2.36
N VAL A 178 -13.83 -8.77 -2.51
CA VAL A 178 -12.61 -9.11 -3.27
C VAL A 178 -12.73 -8.72 -4.74
N LEU A 179 -13.87 -9.00 -5.40
CA LEU A 179 -14.06 -8.66 -6.81
C LEU A 179 -14.08 -7.14 -7.02
N TRP A 180 -14.76 -6.42 -6.14
CA TRP A 180 -14.81 -4.95 -6.18
C TRP A 180 -13.46 -4.32 -5.88
N ALA A 181 -12.75 -4.86 -4.90
CA ALA A 181 -11.40 -4.42 -4.58
C ALA A 181 -10.48 -4.62 -5.76
N LEU A 182 -10.49 -5.80 -6.39
CA LEU A 182 -9.68 -6.07 -7.58
C LEU A 182 -10.00 -5.08 -8.71
N ALA A 183 -11.29 -4.87 -9.02
CA ALA A 183 -11.72 -3.95 -10.06
C ALA A 183 -11.32 -2.49 -9.78
N LEU A 184 -11.48 -2.01 -8.55
CA LEU A 184 -11.15 -0.63 -8.18
C LEU A 184 -9.65 -0.43 -7.98
N LEU A 185 -8.96 -1.30 -7.24
CA LEU A 185 -7.52 -1.18 -6.99
C LEU A 185 -6.71 -1.27 -8.28
N ILE A 186 -7.09 -2.15 -9.20
CA ILE A 186 -6.41 -2.28 -10.50
C ILE A 186 -6.95 -1.22 -11.47
N GLY A 187 -8.26 -1.09 -11.63
CA GLY A 187 -8.87 -0.18 -12.60
C GLY A 187 -8.66 1.29 -12.25
N TRP A 188 -9.10 1.71 -11.06
CA TRP A 188 -8.90 3.08 -10.59
C TRP A 188 -7.43 3.38 -10.27
N GLY A 189 -6.72 2.40 -9.72
CA GLY A 189 -5.32 2.59 -9.38
C GLY A 189 -4.42 2.68 -10.60
N SER A 190 -4.32 1.59 -11.35
CA SER A 190 -3.34 1.43 -12.44
C SER A 190 -3.80 2.11 -13.73
N ILE A 191 -5.06 1.92 -14.14
CA ILE A 191 -5.54 2.44 -15.44
C ILE A 191 -5.78 3.95 -15.37
N ALA A 192 -6.47 4.46 -14.35
CA ALA A 192 -6.66 5.91 -14.24
C ALA A 192 -5.35 6.66 -13.99
N GLY A 193 -4.35 6.00 -13.39
CA GLY A 193 -3.01 6.54 -13.19
C GLY A 193 -2.18 6.64 -14.47
N SER A 194 -2.47 5.81 -15.48
CA SER A 194 -1.76 5.77 -16.76
C SER A 194 -2.42 6.62 -17.86
N ILE A 195 -3.66 7.06 -17.67
CA ILE A 195 -4.34 7.97 -18.61
C ILE A 195 -3.84 9.41 -18.42
N THR A 196 -3.65 10.14 -19.53
CA THR A 196 -3.37 11.57 -19.52
C THR A 196 -4.67 12.38 -19.38
N GLY A 197 -4.64 13.48 -18.62
CA GLY A 197 -5.79 14.38 -18.44
C GLY A 197 -6.38 14.41 -17.02
N PRO A 198 -7.59 14.99 -16.85
CA PRO A 198 -8.16 15.29 -15.53
C PRO A 198 -8.49 14.05 -14.70
N LEU A 199 -8.79 12.91 -15.33
CA LEU A 199 -9.04 11.64 -14.64
C LEU A 199 -7.81 11.15 -13.85
N ARG A 200 -6.59 11.53 -14.28
CA ARG A 200 -5.35 11.22 -13.56
C ARG A 200 -5.28 11.90 -12.20
N ALA A 201 -5.89 13.08 -12.05
CA ALA A 201 -5.93 13.82 -10.79
C ALA A 201 -6.81 13.14 -9.73
N LEU A 202 -7.68 12.22 -10.13
CA LEU A 202 -8.52 11.44 -9.23
C LEU A 202 -7.84 10.14 -8.75
N SER A 203 -6.71 9.75 -9.33
CA SER A 203 -5.99 8.55 -8.92
C SER A 203 -5.06 8.83 -7.74
N PRO A 204 -5.14 8.05 -6.63
CA PRO A 204 -4.18 8.13 -5.54
C PRO A 204 -2.73 7.88 -5.99
N HIS A 205 -2.52 7.14 -7.09
CA HIS A 205 -1.19 6.86 -7.63
C HIS A 205 -0.46 8.13 -8.06
N ARG A 206 -1.15 9.14 -8.59
CA ARG A 206 -0.50 10.41 -8.99
C ARG A 206 0.18 11.07 -7.79
N TYR A 207 -0.51 11.13 -6.67
CA TYR A 207 -0.02 11.75 -5.44
C TYR A 207 1.09 10.92 -4.78
N LEU A 208 0.93 9.58 -4.76
CA LEU A 208 1.96 8.68 -4.25
C LEU A 208 3.23 8.72 -5.10
N PHE A 209 3.08 8.79 -6.42
CA PHE A 209 4.22 8.89 -7.34
C PHE A 209 4.93 10.24 -7.21
N GLY A 210 4.17 11.33 -6.98
CA GLY A 210 4.75 12.64 -6.63
C GLY A 210 5.58 12.58 -5.34
N LEU A 211 5.10 11.89 -4.30
CA LEU A 211 5.88 11.67 -3.07
C LEU A 211 7.13 10.83 -3.34
N LEU A 212 6.98 9.73 -4.07
CA LEU A 212 8.09 8.85 -4.42
C LEU A 212 9.18 9.61 -5.17
N ARG A 213 8.80 10.40 -6.17
CA ARG A 213 9.71 11.22 -6.96
C ARG A 213 10.46 12.23 -6.11
N ASN A 214 9.74 13.00 -5.30
CA ASN A 214 10.33 14.06 -4.47
C ASN A 214 11.27 13.48 -3.40
N TRP A 215 10.99 12.28 -2.89
CA TRP A 215 11.79 11.69 -1.80
C TRP A 215 12.95 10.82 -2.31
N LEU A 216 12.79 10.11 -3.43
CA LEU A 216 13.85 9.27 -4.01
C LEU A 216 14.71 10.01 -5.05
N ASP A 217 14.41 11.29 -5.31
CA ASP A 217 15.05 12.13 -6.33
C ASP A 217 15.04 11.46 -7.71
N LEU A 218 13.83 11.10 -8.16
CA LEU A 218 13.64 10.40 -9.43
C LEU A 218 13.49 11.40 -10.59
N SER A 219 14.09 11.08 -11.73
CA SER A 219 13.93 11.86 -12.96
C SER A 219 12.49 11.78 -13.49
N ASN A 220 12.00 12.84 -14.14
CA ASN A 220 10.64 12.86 -14.70
C ASN A 220 10.51 12.07 -16.01
N THR A 221 11.62 11.55 -16.53
CA THR A 221 11.75 11.27 -17.96
C THR A 221 11.93 9.82 -18.34
N LEU A 222 12.26 8.89 -17.43
CA LEU A 222 12.68 7.57 -17.89
C LEU A 222 12.17 6.44 -17.00
N GLY A 223 11.05 5.86 -17.43
CA GLY A 223 10.65 4.50 -17.10
C GLY A 223 9.52 4.11 -18.04
N GLN A 224 9.71 3.06 -18.84
CA GLN A 224 8.67 2.52 -19.74
C GLN A 224 7.33 2.20 -19.01
N PHE A 225 7.36 2.16 -17.67
CA PHE A 225 6.23 1.88 -16.78
C PHE A 225 5.58 3.11 -16.14
N SER A 226 6.11 4.32 -16.32
CA SER A 226 5.55 5.54 -15.69
C SER A 226 5.31 6.61 -16.73
N VAL A 227 4.06 7.08 -16.83
CA VAL A 227 3.69 8.17 -17.73
C VAL A 227 4.29 9.46 -17.18
N PRO A 228 5.12 10.21 -17.94
CA PRO A 228 5.64 11.49 -17.50
C PRO A 228 4.50 12.41 -17.04
N ASP A 229 4.65 13.04 -15.88
CA ASP A 229 3.69 14.06 -15.41
C ASP A 229 4.33 15.43 -15.65
N PRO A 230 3.77 16.29 -16.53
CA PRO A 230 4.29 17.63 -16.75
C PRO A 230 4.27 18.46 -15.46
N ASP A 231 3.27 18.25 -14.60
CA ASP A 231 3.08 18.97 -13.34
C ASP A 231 2.92 17.98 -12.17
N PRO A 232 4.04 17.43 -11.64
CA PRO A 232 4.00 16.52 -10.50
C PRO A 232 3.45 17.24 -9.25
N PRO A 233 2.56 16.60 -8.47
CA PRO A 233 2.05 17.22 -7.26
C PRO A 233 3.15 17.38 -6.21
N GLY A 234 3.16 18.53 -5.54
CA GLY A 234 4.07 18.79 -4.42
C GLY A 234 3.77 17.89 -3.21
N THR A 235 4.77 17.69 -2.35
CA THR A 235 4.70 16.80 -1.17
C THR A 235 3.49 17.11 -0.27
N LEU A 236 3.27 18.38 0.05
CA LEU A 236 2.16 18.80 0.92
C LEU A 236 0.79 18.48 0.30
N LEU A 237 0.62 18.81 -0.99
CA LEU A 237 -0.62 18.55 -1.70
C LEU A 237 -0.91 17.05 -1.77
N SER A 238 0.10 16.23 -2.07
CA SER A 238 -0.04 14.78 -2.06
C SER A 238 -0.48 14.25 -0.69
N LEU A 239 0.12 14.70 0.40
CA LEU A 239 -0.25 14.28 1.75
C LEU A 239 -1.70 14.70 2.11
N LEU A 240 -2.10 15.92 1.77
CA LEU A 240 -3.45 16.42 2.03
C LEU A 240 -4.51 15.63 1.24
N VAL A 241 -4.26 15.36 -0.04
CA VAL A 241 -5.19 14.60 -0.86
C VAL A 241 -5.29 13.14 -0.40
N LEU A 242 -4.16 12.50 -0.06
CA LEU A 242 -4.16 11.13 0.47
C LEU A 242 -4.87 11.05 1.83
N ALA A 243 -4.68 12.03 2.71
CA ALA A 243 -5.44 12.14 3.95
C ALA A 243 -6.94 12.34 3.69
N GLY A 244 -7.29 13.15 2.69
CA GLY A 244 -8.66 13.33 2.21
C GLY A 244 -9.29 12.00 1.76
N TYR A 245 -8.59 11.19 0.98
CA TYR A 245 -9.06 9.85 0.58
C TYR A 245 -9.28 8.92 1.79
N VAL A 246 -8.35 8.91 2.74
CA VAL A 246 -8.49 8.12 3.98
C VAL A 246 -9.77 8.50 4.72
N LEU A 247 -9.97 9.81 4.97
CA LEU A 247 -11.16 10.29 5.67
C LEU A 247 -12.43 9.97 4.90
N ALA A 248 -12.46 10.22 3.59
CA ALA A 248 -13.61 9.93 2.74
C ALA A 248 -14.00 8.44 2.79
N PHE A 249 -13.04 7.52 2.62
CA PHE A 249 -13.33 6.08 2.65
C PHE A 249 -13.71 5.58 4.04
N LEU A 250 -13.11 6.11 5.12
CA LEU A 250 -13.53 5.76 6.47
C LEU A 250 -14.94 6.26 6.80
N VAL A 251 -15.32 7.45 6.33
CA VAL A 251 -16.69 7.97 6.46
C VAL A 251 -17.67 7.10 5.67
N LEU A 252 -17.32 6.71 4.43
CA LEU A 252 -18.13 5.80 3.64
C LEU A 252 -18.25 4.41 4.29
N ALA A 253 -17.18 3.88 4.88
CA ALA A 253 -17.20 2.63 5.64
C ALA A 253 -18.14 2.73 6.85
N TYR A 254 -18.11 3.85 7.56
CA TYR A 254 -19.02 4.12 8.67
C TYR A 254 -20.48 4.26 8.21
N GLN A 255 -20.74 4.91 7.08
CA GLN A 255 -22.10 4.98 6.53
C GLN A 255 -22.60 3.60 6.12
N ALA A 256 -21.77 2.80 5.44
CA ALA A 256 -22.11 1.45 5.01
C ALA A 256 -22.41 0.51 6.19
N ILE A 257 -21.68 0.65 7.32
CA ILE A 257 -21.95 -0.16 8.52
C ILE A 257 -23.24 0.27 9.24
N ARG A 258 -23.66 1.53 9.07
CA ARG A 258 -24.90 2.03 9.67
C ARG A 258 -26.13 1.51 8.93
N THR A 259 -26.06 1.43 7.60
CA THR A 259 -27.16 0.96 6.73
C THR A 259 -27.29 -0.56 6.66
N ARG A 260 -26.27 -1.31 7.10
CA ARG A 260 -26.39 -2.77 7.20
C ARG A 260 -27.20 -3.14 8.44
N ASP A 261 -28.43 -3.55 8.22
CA ASP A 261 -29.23 -4.25 9.21
C ASP A 261 -28.61 -5.64 9.42
N VAL A 262 -28.15 -5.89 10.64
CA VAL A 262 -27.64 -7.19 11.07
C VAL A 262 -28.82 -7.91 11.70
N LEU A 263 -29.55 -8.65 10.87
CA LEU A 263 -30.51 -9.68 11.27
C LEU A 263 -30.05 -11.01 10.67
#